data_AF-A0A2B8A277-F1
#
_entry.id   AF-A0A2B8A277-F1
#
_cell.length_a   1.000
_cell.length_b   1.000
_cell.length_c   1.000
_cell.angle_alpha   90.00
_cell.angle_beta   90.00
_cell.angle_gamma   90.00
#
_symmetry.space_group_name_H-M   'P 1'
#
loop_
_entity.id
_entity.type
_entity.pdbx_description
1 polymer ?
#
loop_
_entity_poly.entity_id
_entity_poly.type
_entity_poly.pdbx_seq_one_letter_code
_entity_poly.pdbx_strand_id
1 'polypeptide(L)'
;MFVKNLRRMIHKKYLSLVGASMFVVCVFCSSFYFPASSSERSQDEGAPKIVNIVNFIRLLEPRDAAITQDVLYQTVVKQIESMKKHKLGGTFLLQYDALMEPRYQKLLKGLSKEYEVGAWWEIPQPLVEKADMKWRGRYPWDWHAHVGFSTGYTPKEREKLIDVYMADFKEIFGYYPKSVGSWFIDAHSLLYMYEKYRIIASSNCKDQYGTDGYTLWGGYWNQAYYPSKINSYMPAQHEENQIPVPVFRMLGSDPIRQYDA
;
A
#
# COMPACT_ATOMS: atom_id res chain seq x y z
N MET A 1 -2.54 43.58 -18.46
CA MET A 1 -1.56 44.31 -19.30
C MET A 1 -0.55 45.04 -18.41
N PHE A 2 0.16 44.25 -17.60
CA PHE A 2 1.27 44.58 -16.69
C PHE A 2 1.97 43.22 -16.55
N VAL A 3 3.29 43.15 -16.37
CA VAL A 3 4.18 41.94 -16.39
C VAL A 3 4.95 41.67 -17.70
N LYS A 4 4.52 42.13 -18.90
CA LYS A 4 5.34 41.97 -20.12
C LYS A 4 6.54 42.94 -20.25
N ASN A 5 6.63 43.99 -19.42
CA ASN A 5 7.67 45.03 -19.54
C ASN A 5 8.85 44.92 -18.55
N LEU A 6 8.92 43.88 -17.70
CA LEU A 6 10.02 43.73 -16.75
C LEU A 6 11.21 42.90 -17.30
N ARG A 7 11.03 42.16 -18.40
CA ARG A 7 12.09 41.32 -19.00
C ARG A 7 13.04 42.03 -19.98
N ARG A 8 12.80 43.30 -20.32
CA ARG A 8 13.66 44.05 -21.26
C ARG A 8 14.67 45.00 -20.60
N MET A 9 14.68 45.10 -19.26
CA MET A 9 15.46 46.10 -18.53
C MET A 9 16.68 45.55 -17.77
N ILE A 10 17.02 44.27 -17.95
CA ILE A 10 18.17 43.62 -17.29
C ILE A 10 19.33 43.34 -18.27
N HIS A 11 19.15 43.56 -19.58
CA HIS A 11 20.09 43.13 -20.61
C HIS A 11 21.04 44.22 -21.15
N LYS A 12 21.23 45.35 -20.44
CA LYS A 12 21.96 46.50 -21.02
C LYS A 12 22.91 47.27 -20.10
N LYS A 13 23.37 46.72 -18.96
CA LYS A 13 24.16 47.52 -18.00
C LYS A 13 25.45 46.95 -17.41
N TYR A 14 26.02 45.88 -17.95
CA TYR A 14 27.37 45.45 -17.53
C TYR A 14 28.25 45.08 -18.72
N LEU A 15 28.42 46.04 -19.62
CA LEU A 15 29.45 46.01 -20.65
C LEU A 15 30.18 47.36 -20.63
N SER A 16 31.27 47.46 -19.88
CA SER A 16 32.49 48.22 -20.23
C SER A 16 33.40 48.42 -19.02
N LEU A 17 34.71 48.42 -19.31
CA LEU A 17 35.87 48.69 -18.45
C LEU A 17 36.31 47.57 -17.51
N VAL A 18 37.26 46.74 -17.97
CA VAL A 18 38.70 46.87 -17.63
C VAL A 18 39.52 46.32 -18.80
N GLY A 19 40.51 47.07 -19.24
CA GLY A 19 41.38 46.73 -20.36
C GLY A 19 42.64 45.97 -19.95
N ALA A 20 43.32 45.46 -20.99
CA ALA A 20 44.74 45.15 -21.09
C ALA A 20 45.35 44.10 -20.13
N SER A 21 45.47 42.87 -20.62
CA SER A 21 46.78 42.22 -20.81
C SER A 21 46.62 40.90 -21.54
N MET A 22 47.28 40.81 -22.68
CA MET A 22 47.35 39.64 -23.55
C MET A 22 48.33 38.63 -22.92
N PHE A 23 47.81 37.62 -22.24
CA PHE A 23 48.56 36.42 -21.87
C PHE A 23 47.97 35.22 -22.61
N VAL A 24 48.72 34.76 -23.62
CA VAL A 24 48.48 33.48 -24.28
C VAL A 24 48.85 32.40 -23.27
N VAL A 25 47.84 31.86 -22.57
CA VAL A 25 47.98 30.62 -21.81
C VAL A 25 47.42 29.51 -22.68
N CYS A 26 48.32 28.82 -23.39
CA CYS A 26 48.05 27.53 -24.00
C CYS A 26 47.72 26.52 -22.91
N VAL A 27 46.44 26.41 -22.54
CA VAL A 27 45.96 25.28 -21.75
C VAL A 27 45.90 24.09 -22.69
N PHE A 28 46.93 23.24 -22.62
CA PHE A 28 46.86 21.88 -23.11
C PHE A 28 45.73 21.16 -22.35
N CYS A 29 44.53 21.15 -22.93
CA CYS A 29 43.47 20.21 -22.55
C CYS A 29 43.93 18.80 -22.96
N SER A 30 44.79 18.18 -22.16
CA SER A 30 44.91 16.73 -22.14
C SER A 30 43.55 16.18 -21.74
N SER A 31 42.84 15.67 -22.75
CA SER A 31 41.61 14.93 -22.57
C SER A 31 41.94 13.67 -21.79
N PHE A 32 41.90 13.74 -20.46
CA PHE A 32 41.83 12.56 -19.63
C PHE A 32 40.47 11.92 -19.92
N TYR A 33 40.45 11.05 -20.92
CA TYR A 33 39.45 10.00 -21.05
C TYR A 33 39.53 9.20 -19.75
N PHE A 34 38.67 9.52 -18.79
CA PHE A 34 38.27 8.52 -17.81
C PHE A 34 37.46 7.50 -18.62
N PRO A 35 37.95 6.28 -18.86
CA PRO A 35 37.05 5.23 -19.31
C PRO A 35 35.96 5.14 -18.25
N ALA A 36 34.73 5.41 -18.64
CA ALA A 36 33.58 5.04 -17.82
C ALA A 36 33.78 3.57 -17.50
N SER A 37 34.05 3.23 -16.24
CA SER A 37 34.06 1.83 -15.86
C SER A 37 32.65 1.36 -16.17
N SER A 38 32.51 0.55 -17.22
CA SER A 38 31.36 -0.30 -17.36
C SER A 38 31.35 -1.13 -16.08
N SER A 39 30.58 -0.70 -15.08
CA SER A 39 30.17 -1.60 -14.02
C SER A 39 29.44 -2.71 -14.76
N GLU A 40 30.15 -3.81 -15.01
CA GLU A 40 29.52 -5.05 -15.39
C GLU A 40 28.47 -5.29 -14.32
N ARG A 41 27.22 -5.03 -14.66
CA ARG A 41 26.10 -5.44 -13.83
C ARG A 41 26.17 -6.95 -13.87
N SER A 42 26.80 -7.54 -12.85
CA SER A 42 26.62 -8.94 -12.55
C SER A 42 25.12 -9.14 -12.45
N GLN A 43 24.53 -9.77 -13.47
CA GLN A 43 23.22 -10.36 -13.30
C GLN A 43 23.43 -11.39 -12.18
N ASP A 44 22.92 -11.08 -11.00
CA ASP A 44 22.91 -12.00 -9.88
C ASP A 44 21.97 -13.14 -10.25
N GLU A 45 22.48 -14.13 -11.00
CA GLU A 45 21.74 -15.31 -11.45
C GLU A 45 21.26 -16.18 -10.26
N GLY A 46 21.60 -15.82 -9.02
CA GLY A 46 21.20 -16.52 -7.80
C GLY A 46 20.03 -15.91 -7.03
N ALA A 47 19.61 -14.67 -7.31
CA ALA A 47 18.55 -14.02 -6.52
C ALA A 47 17.15 -14.55 -6.90
N PRO A 48 16.30 -14.93 -5.93
CA PRO A 48 14.96 -15.44 -6.22
C PRO A 48 14.06 -14.35 -6.82
N LYS A 49 13.31 -14.70 -7.86
CA LYS A 49 12.24 -13.86 -8.42
C LYS A 49 10.95 -14.15 -7.65
N ILE A 50 10.49 -13.19 -6.85
CA ILE A 50 9.35 -13.37 -5.95
C ILE A 50 8.12 -12.65 -6.51
N VAL A 51 6.99 -13.36 -6.54
CA VAL A 51 5.67 -12.79 -6.84
C VAL A 51 4.73 -13.19 -5.71
N ASN A 52 4.12 -12.19 -5.07
CA ASN A 52 3.09 -12.40 -4.07
C ASN A 52 1.71 -12.23 -4.70
N ILE A 53 0.92 -13.30 -4.74
CA ILE A 53 -0.47 -13.24 -5.22
C ILE A 53 -1.36 -13.03 -4.00
N VAL A 54 -2.01 -11.87 -3.95
CA VAL A 54 -2.90 -11.47 -2.85
C VAL A 54 -4.30 -11.29 -3.39
N ASN A 55 -5.27 -11.96 -2.77
CA ASN A 55 -6.69 -11.87 -3.10
C ASN A 55 -7.41 -11.33 -1.86
N PHE A 56 -7.86 -10.08 -1.90
CA PHE A 56 -8.74 -9.58 -0.85
C PHE A 56 -10.19 -9.97 -1.14
N ILE A 57 -10.94 -10.24 -0.09
CA ILE A 57 -12.29 -10.79 -0.14
C ILE A 57 -13.20 -9.90 0.69
N ARG A 58 -14.31 -9.46 0.10
CA ARG A 58 -15.40 -8.75 0.75
C ARG A 58 -16.71 -9.48 0.50
N LEU A 59 -17.69 -9.30 1.38
CA LEU A 59 -18.97 -9.97 1.22
C LEU A 59 -19.89 -9.24 0.25
N LEU A 60 -19.72 -7.92 0.07
CA LEU A 60 -20.68 -7.09 -0.67
C LEU A 60 -20.03 -5.98 -1.52
N GLU A 61 -20.75 -5.57 -2.57
CA GLU A 61 -20.42 -4.44 -3.45
C GLU A 61 -21.70 -3.61 -3.70
N PRO A 62 -21.88 -2.45 -3.05
CA PRO A 62 -23.11 -1.67 -3.16
C PRO A 62 -23.17 -0.84 -4.45
N ARG A 63 -22.06 -0.69 -5.17
CA ARG A 63 -21.97 0.16 -6.37
C ARG A 63 -22.58 -0.48 -7.60
N ASP A 64 -22.70 -1.81 -7.62
CA ASP A 64 -23.22 -2.56 -8.75
C ASP A 64 -24.06 -3.75 -8.26
N ALA A 65 -25.38 -3.69 -8.52
CA ALA A 65 -26.32 -4.72 -8.12
C ALA A 65 -26.08 -6.08 -8.82
N ALA A 66 -25.36 -6.11 -9.94
CA ALA A 66 -24.96 -7.37 -10.60
C ALA A 66 -23.88 -8.12 -9.80
N ILE A 67 -23.13 -7.43 -8.94
CA ILE A 67 -22.09 -8.01 -8.10
C ILE A 67 -22.72 -8.50 -6.79
N THR A 68 -23.40 -9.63 -6.89
CA THR A 68 -24.04 -10.27 -5.73
C THR A 68 -23.02 -10.96 -4.83
N GLN A 69 -23.43 -11.33 -3.61
CA GLN A 69 -22.60 -12.14 -2.72
C GLN A 69 -22.20 -13.48 -3.35
N ASP A 70 -23.06 -14.07 -4.18
CA ASP A 70 -22.73 -15.31 -4.88
C ASP A 70 -21.68 -15.07 -5.97
N VAL A 71 -21.78 -13.98 -6.73
CA VAL A 71 -20.75 -13.59 -7.70
C VAL A 71 -19.40 -13.39 -7.01
N LEU A 72 -19.36 -12.69 -5.87
CA LEU A 72 -18.15 -12.50 -5.07
C LEU A 72 -17.59 -13.82 -4.52
N TYR A 73 -18.46 -14.71 -4.04
CA TYR A 73 -18.05 -16.03 -3.56
C TYR A 73 -17.49 -16.91 -4.69
N GLN A 74 -18.20 -17.01 -5.82
CA GLN A 74 -17.76 -17.78 -6.98
C GLN A 74 -16.47 -17.23 -7.57
N THR A 75 -16.24 -15.92 -7.50
CA THR A 75 -14.96 -15.32 -7.91
C THR A 75 -13.78 -15.91 -7.13
N VAL A 76 -13.91 -16.03 -5.80
CA VAL A 76 -12.87 -16.65 -4.95
C VAL A 76 -12.69 -18.14 -5.28
N VAL A 77 -13.78 -18.86 -5.50
CA VAL A 77 -13.72 -20.28 -5.94
C VAL A 77 -12.93 -20.40 -7.25
N LYS A 78 -13.20 -19.55 -8.24
CA LYS A 78 -12.50 -19.55 -9.54
C LYS A 78 -11.05 -19.09 -9.44
N GLN A 79 -10.74 -18.15 -8.56
CA GLN A 79 -9.36 -17.78 -8.25
C GLN A 79 -8.57 -18.97 -7.70
N ILE A 80 -9.13 -19.69 -6.72
CA ILE A 80 -8.51 -20.89 -6.14
C ILE A 80 -8.33 -21.98 -7.21
N GLU A 81 -9.35 -22.26 -8.03
CA GLU A 81 -9.26 -23.24 -9.12
C GLU A 81 -8.12 -22.90 -10.09
N SER A 82 -8.03 -21.63 -10.51
CA SER A 82 -6.98 -21.14 -11.41
C SER A 82 -5.60 -21.27 -10.78
N MET A 83 -5.44 -20.82 -9.52
CA MET A 83 -4.17 -20.90 -8.80
C MET A 83 -3.71 -22.35 -8.63
N LYS A 84 -4.62 -23.29 -8.31
CA LYS A 84 -4.32 -24.73 -8.23
C LYS A 84 -3.88 -25.29 -9.58
N LYS A 85 -4.61 -24.97 -10.66
CA LYS A 85 -4.27 -25.40 -12.02
C LYS A 85 -2.86 -24.97 -12.42
N HIS A 86 -2.45 -23.77 -12.02
CA HIS A 86 -1.16 -23.17 -12.36
C HIS A 86 -0.08 -23.38 -11.28
N LYS A 87 -0.37 -24.15 -10.23
CA LYS A 87 0.55 -24.44 -9.10
C LYS A 87 1.07 -23.16 -8.43
N LEU A 88 0.19 -22.18 -8.26
CA LEU A 88 0.47 -20.91 -7.61
C LEU A 88 -0.03 -20.94 -6.17
N GLY A 89 0.85 -20.55 -5.24
CA GLY A 89 0.45 -20.21 -3.87
C GLY A 89 -0.10 -18.78 -3.81
N GLY A 90 -0.61 -18.38 -2.64
CA GLY A 90 -1.01 -16.99 -2.43
C GLY A 90 -1.77 -16.77 -1.13
N THR A 91 -2.15 -15.52 -0.91
CA THR A 91 -2.75 -15.08 0.35
C THR A 91 -4.18 -14.60 0.09
N PHE A 92 -5.13 -15.09 0.89
CA PHE A 92 -6.52 -14.64 0.90
C PHE A 92 -6.77 -13.77 2.13
N LEU A 93 -7.10 -12.50 1.92
CA LEU A 93 -7.30 -11.51 2.98
C LEU A 93 -8.80 -11.23 3.13
N LEU A 94 -9.38 -11.55 4.29
CA LEU A 94 -10.82 -11.42 4.51
C LEU A 94 -11.19 -10.06 5.11
N GLN A 95 -12.12 -9.33 4.51
CA GLN A 95 -12.81 -8.25 5.20
C GLN A 95 -13.72 -8.87 6.27
N TYR A 96 -14.04 -8.12 7.34
CA TYR A 96 -14.77 -8.68 8.48
C TYR A 96 -16.12 -9.32 8.11
N ASP A 97 -16.89 -8.71 7.22
CA ASP A 97 -18.14 -9.28 6.71
C ASP A 97 -17.91 -10.63 6.00
N ALA A 98 -16.88 -10.75 5.17
CA ALA A 98 -16.47 -12.01 4.54
C ALA A 98 -15.91 -13.03 5.53
N LEU A 99 -15.20 -12.58 6.57
CA LEU A 99 -14.69 -13.42 7.65
C LEU A 99 -15.84 -14.13 8.37
N MET A 100 -16.94 -13.42 8.62
CA MET A 100 -18.12 -13.95 9.32
C MET A 100 -19.01 -14.84 8.44
N GLU A 101 -18.83 -14.86 7.12
CA GLU A 101 -19.65 -15.64 6.20
C GLU A 101 -19.22 -17.14 6.19
N PRO A 102 -20.10 -18.08 6.57
CA PRO A 102 -19.74 -19.49 6.73
C PRO A 102 -19.20 -20.15 5.45
N ARG A 103 -19.64 -19.71 4.26
CA ARG A 103 -19.14 -20.26 3.00
C ARG A 103 -17.65 -19.98 2.81
N TYR A 104 -17.18 -18.77 3.11
CA TYR A 104 -15.75 -18.44 3.04
C TYR A 104 -14.95 -19.19 4.10
N GLN A 105 -15.46 -19.29 5.33
CA GLN A 105 -14.81 -20.06 6.39
C GLN A 105 -14.60 -21.52 5.97
N LYS A 106 -15.65 -22.18 5.45
CA LYS A 106 -15.58 -23.57 4.97
C LYS A 106 -14.61 -23.72 3.81
N LEU A 107 -14.66 -22.81 2.84
CA LEU A 107 -13.80 -22.82 1.65
C LEU A 107 -12.32 -22.69 2.03
N LEU A 108 -11.99 -21.69 2.85
CA LEU A 108 -10.61 -21.32 3.14
C LEU A 108 -9.95 -22.24 4.17
N LYS A 109 -10.70 -22.79 5.14
CA LYS A 109 -10.21 -23.85 6.04
C LYS A 109 -9.81 -25.13 5.30
N GLY A 110 -10.37 -25.37 4.12
CA GLY A 110 -10.06 -26.53 3.28
C GLY A 110 -8.83 -26.36 2.38
N LEU A 111 -8.15 -25.22 2.43
CA LEU A 111 -6.97 -24.97 1.60
C LEU A 111 -5.71 -25.63 2.20
N SER A 112 -4.77 -25.97 1.32
CA SER A 112 -3.46 -26.50 1.69
C SER A 112 -2.49 -25.37 2.09
N LYS A 113 -1.36 -25.75 2.69
CA LYS A 113 -0.38 -24.82 3.30
C LYS A 113 0.25 -23.79 2.35
N GLU A 114 0.13 -23.99 1.05
CA GLU A 114 0.59 -23.04 0.02
C GLU A 114 -0.30 -21.79 -0.05
N TYR A 115 -1.45 -21.82 0.62
CA TYR A 115 -2.37 -20.70 0.74
C TYR A 115 -2.39 -20.16 2.17
N GLU A 116 -2.17 -18.87 2.31
CA GLU A 116 -2.32 -18.17 3.57
C GLU A 116 -3.72 -17.57 3.67
N VAL A 117 -4.31 -17.61 4.87
CA VAL A 117 -5.49 -16.81 5.21
C VAL A 117 -5.07 -15.71 6.16
N GLY A 118 -5.30 -14.46 5.77
CA GLY A 118 -4.99 -13.26 6.53
C GLY A 118 -6.18 -12.28 6.57
N ALA A 119 -5.90 -11.04 6.96
CA ALA A 119 -6.94 -10.03 7.17
C ALA A 119 -6.93 -8.93 6.11
N TRP A 120 -8.11 -8.53 5.65
CA TRP A 120 -8.31 -7.29 4.90
C TRP A 120 -8.94 -6.24 5.81
N TRP A 121 -8.17 -5.20 6.12
CA TRP A 121 -8.52 -4.17 7.08
C TRP A 121 -9.25 -3.00 6.43
N GLU A 122 -10.53 -3.23 6.16
CA GLU A 122 -11.54 -2.20 5.97
C GLU A 122 -12.64 -2.39 6.99
N ILE A 123 -13.40 -1.33 7.26
CA ILE A 123 -14.35 -1.28 8.37
C ILE A 123 -15.79 -1.34 7.83
N PRO A 124 -16.39 -2.55 7.69
CA PRO A 124 -17.79 -2.68 7.33
C PRO A 124 -18.70 -2.54 8.58
N GLN A 125 -19.99 -2.32 8.34
CA GLN A 125 -21.04 -2.20 9.36
C GLN A 125 -21.01 -3.31 10.41
N PRO A 126 -20.92 -4.61 10.05
CA PRO A 126 -20.96 -5.67 11.05
C PRO A 126 -19.80 -5.60 12.06
N LEU A 127 -18.63 -5.10 11.65
CA LEU A 127 -17.49 -4.93 12.56
C LEU A 127 -17.76 -3.83 13.59
N VAL A 128 -18.29 -2.69 13.12
CA VAL A 128 -18.59 -1.53 13.96
C VAL A 128 -19.67 -1.87 14.98
N GLU A 129 -20.73 -2.54 14.53
CA GLU A 129 -21.83 -2.93 15.41
C GLU A 129 -21.41 -4.00 16.42
N LYS A 130 -20.58 -4.97 16.01
CA LYS A 130 -19.98 -5.95 16.94
C LYS A 130 -19.07 -5.28 17.97
N ALA A 131 -18.43 -4.16 17.61
CA ALA A 131 -17.68 -3.32 18.52
C ALA A 131 -18.57 -2.35 19.34
N ASP A 132 -19.87 -2.59 19.46
CA ASP A 132 -20.86 -1.75 20.17
C ASP A 132 -20.82 -0.26 19.75
N MET A 133 -20.45 0.01 18.50
CA MET A 133 -20.38 1.34 17.95
C MET A 133 -21.51 1.54 16.94
N LYS A 134 -21.94 2.79 16.78
CA LYS A 134 -22.97 3.14 15.81
C LYS A 134 -22.38 3.19 14.40
N TRP A 135 -22.94 2.42 13.48
CA TRP A 135 -22.63 2.54 12.07
C TRP A 135 -23.04 3.91 11.51
N ARG A 136 -22.19 4.49 10.67
CA ARG A 136 -22.36 5.83 10.08
C ARG A 136 -22.27 5.86 8.55
N GLY A 137 -22.15 4.69 7.91
CA GLY A 137 -22.11 4.58 6.47
C GLY A 137 -23.49 4.56 5.82
N ARG A 138 -23.51 4.79 4.51
CA ARG A 138 -24.73 4.75 3.68
C ARG A 138 -25.16 3.32 3.35
N TYR A 139 -24.20 2.40 3.32
CA TYR A 139 -24.37 0.99 2.98
C TYR A 139 -23.67 0.12 4.03
N PRO A 140 -23.92 -1.20 4.09
CA PRO A 140 -23.25 -2.08 5.04
C PRO A 140 -21.73 -2.19 4.87
N TRP A 141 -21.20 -1.76 3.72
CA TRP A 141 -19.81 -1.34 3.57
C TRP A 141 -19.80 -0.04 2.77
N ASP A 142 -19.14 0.98 3.30
CA ASP A 142 -19.05 2.31 2.68
C ASP A 142 -17.59 2.67 2.45
N TRP A 143 -17.22 2.84 1.18
CA TRP A 143 -15.86 3.06 0.74
C TRP A 143 -15.30 4.46 1.06
N HIS A 144 -16.11 5.39 1.58
CA HIS A 144 -15.61 6.71 1.96
C HIS A 144 -14.60 6.63 3.12
N ALA A 145 -13.50 7.38 3.01
CA ALA A 145 -12.37 7.37 3.96
C ALA A 145 -12.77 7.52 5.44
N HIS A 146 -13.72 8.41 5.73
CA HIS A 146 -14.18 8.66 7.09
C HIS A 146 -15.09 7.57 7.66
N VAL A 147 -15.42 6.53 6.88
CA VAL A 147 -16.30 5.42 7.30
C VAL A 147 -15.59 4.07 7.16
N GLY A 148 -15.14 3.75 5.95
CA GLY A 148 -14.57 2.44 5.61
C GLY A 148 -13.13 2.22 6.09
N PHE A 149 -12.46 3.26 6.60
CA PHE A 149 -11.07 3.19 7.04
C PHE A 149 -10.92 3.61 8.50
N SER A 150 -9.88 3.07 9.15
CA SER A 150 -9.55 3.33 10.56
C SER A 150 -9.33 4.82 10.85
N THR A 151 -8.89 5.61 9.88
CA THR A 151 -8.66 7.06 10.04
C THR A 151 -9.91 7.85 10.39
N GLY A 152 -11.09 7.36 10.02
CA GLY A 152 -12.36 7.96 10.44
C GLY A 152 -12.66 7.80 11.93
N TYR A 153 -11.97 6.90 12.62
CA TYR A 153 -12.21 6.54 14.02
C TYR A 153 -11.12 7.12 14.93
N THR A 154 -11.43 7.34 16.20
CA THR A 154 -10.45 7.72 17.22
C THR A 154 -9.48 6.56 17.50
N PRO A 155 -8.26 6.80 18.01
CA PRO A 155 -7.32 5.73 18.33
C PRO A 155 -7.92 4.60 19.19
N LYS A 156 -8.68 4.94 20.22
CA LYS A 156 -9.35 3.96 21.10
C LYS A 156 -10.41 3.12 20.37
N GLU A 157 -11.16 3.75 19.47
CA GLU A 157 -12.12 3.01 18.61
C GLU A 157 -11.40 2.09 17.63
N ARG A 158 -10.28 2.52 17.05
CA ARG A 158 -9.45 1.67 16.17
C ARG A 158 -8.98 0.43 16.91
N GLU A 159 -8.45 0.58 18.12
CA GLU A 159 -8.02 -0.54 18.96
C GLU A 159 -9.18 -1.51 19.25
N LYS A 160 -10.37 -0.98 19.61
CA LYS A 160 -11.56 -1.81 19.84
C LYS A 160 -11.97 -2.60 18.60
N LEU A 161 -11.99 -1.96 17.42
CA LEU A 161 -12.32 -2.61 16.16
C LEU A 161 -11.30 -3.71 15.82
N ILE A 162 -10.00 -3.45 16.06
CA ILE A 162 -8.93 -4.44 15.84
C ILE A 162 -9.13 -5.64 16.76
N ASP A 163 -9.42 -5.38 18.03
CA ASP A 163 -9.62 -6.43 19.03
C ASP A 163 -10.76 -7.37 18.65
N VAL A 164 -11.88 -6.80 18.22
CA VAL A 164 -13.05 -7.57 17.75
C VAL A 164 -12.69 -8.41 16.53
N TYR A 165 -12.08 -7.81 15.52
CA TYR A 165 -11.67 -8.52 14.31
C TYR A 165 -10.74 -9.70 14.64
N MET A 166 -9.70 -9.44 15.45
CA MET A 166 -8.68 -10.43 15.77
C MET A 166 -9.24 -11.56 16.66
N ALA A 167 -10.16 -11.25 17.56
CA ALA A 167 -10.84 -12.25 18.38
C ALA A 167 -11.67 -13.21 17.52
N ASP A 168 -12.53 -12.69 16.66
CA ASP A 168 -13.38 -13.51 15.78
C ASP A 168 -12.53 -14.30 14.77
N PHE A 169 -11.46 -13.69 14.23
CA PHE A 169 -10.53 -14.40 13.35
C PHE A 169 -9.89 -15.61 14.07
N LYS A 170 -9.43 -15.43 15.31
CA LYS A 170 -8.84 -16.52 16.10
C LYS A 170 -9.86 -17.58 16.48
N GLU A 171 -11.09 -17.20 16.79
CA GLU A 171 -12.17 -18.16 17.06
C GLU A 171 -12.43 -19.04 15.83
N ILE A 172 -12.45 -18.43 14.64
CA ILE A 172 -12.73 -19.14 13.39
C ILE A 172 -11.54 -20.00 12.97
N PHE A 173 -10.33 -19.46 12.90
CA PHE A 173 -9.16 -20.14 12.30
C PHE A 173 -8.22 -20.79 13.34
N GLY A 174 -8.38 -20.51 14.63
CA GLY A 174 -7.55 -21.04 15.70
C GLY A 174 -6.21 -20.30 15.91
N TYR A 175 -5.92 -19.27 15.11
CA TYR A 175 -4.70 -18.48 15.17
C TYR A 175 -4.98 -17.01 14.80
N TYR A 176 -4.07 -16.08 15.12
CA TYR A 176 -4.15 -14.69 14.65
C TYR A 176 -3.54 -14.54 13.24
N PRO A 177 -4.11 -13.69 12.37
CA PRO A 177 -3.58 -13.51 11.01
C PRO A 177 -2.14 -12.99 11.07
N LYS A 178 -1.27 -13.55 10.22
CA LYS A 178 0.13 -13.10 10.11
C LYS A 178 0.27 -11.87 9.21
N SER A 179 -0.53 -11.83 8.13
CA SER A 179 -0.55 -10.74 7.16
C SER A 179 -1.86 -9.96 7.24
N VAL A 180 -1.75 -8.63 7.24
CA VAL A 180 -2.91 -7.71 7.21
C VAL A 180 -2.75 -6.67 6.09
N GLY A 181 -3.63 -6.72 5.10
CA GLY A 181 -3.64 -5.76 3.99
C GLY A 181 -4.81 -4.79 4.08
N SER A 182 -4.71 -3.62 3.44
CA SER A 182 -5.82 -2.69 3.20
C SER A 182 -5.43 -1.77 2.05
N TRP A 183 -6.32 -0.92 1.55
CA TRP A 183 -5.85 0.22 0.77
C TRP A 183 -5.02 1.18 1.61
N PHE A 184 -5.40 1.37 2.89
CA PHE A 184 -4.69 2.22 3.83
C PHE A 184 -4.84 1.71 5.28
N ILE A 185 -3.73 1.64 6.02
CA ILE A 185 -3.71 1.40 7.47
C ILE A 185 -2.88 2.52 8.10
N ASP A 186 -3.43 3.24 9.07
CA ASP A 186 -2.69 4.28 9.78
C ASP A 186 -1.60 3.70 10.71
N ALA A 187 -0.61 4.53 11.05
CA ALA A 187 0.53 4.12 11.88
C ALA A 187 0.11 3.59 13.26
N HIS A 188 -0.91 4.19 13.90
CA HIS A 188 -1.40 3.74 15.21
C HIS A 188 -1.99 2.34 15.13
N SER A 189 -2.92 2.12 14.19
CA SER A 189 -3.53 0.80 13.98
C SER A 189 -2.49 -0.27 13.63
N LEU A 190 -1.55 0.04 12.73
CA LEU A 190 -0.52 -0.91 12.31
C LEU A 190 0.42 -1.27 13.47
N LEU A 191 0.83 -0.29 14.27
CA LEU A 191 1.66 -0.51 15.46
C LEU A 191 0.91 -1.35 16.49
N TYR A 192 -0.37 -1.06 16.74
CA TYR A 192 -1.18 -1.82 17.68
C TYR A 192 -1.36 -3.29 17.28
N MET A 193 -1.64 -3.54 15.99
CA MET A 193 -1.69 -4.91 15.46
C MET A 193 -0.37 -5.64 15.63
N TYR A 194 0.77 -4.96 15.45
CA TYR A 194 2.08 -5.54 15.70
C TYR A 194 2.30 -5.86 17.19
N GLU A 195 2.16 -4.87 18.07
CA GLU A 195 2.53 -5.01 19.48
C GLU A 195 1.68 -6.05 20.20
N LYS A 196 0.37 -6.07 19.92
CA LYS A 196 -0.59 -6.95 20.59
C LYS A 196 -0.78 -8.28 19.88
N TYR A 197 -0.90 -8.28 18.55
CA TYR A 197 -1.27 -9.46 17.76
C TYR A 197 -0.12 -10.06 16.96
N ARG A 198 1.04 -9.42 16.94
CA ARG A 198 2.28 -9.93 16.33
C ARG A 198 2.12 -10.26 14.84
N ILE A 199 1.38 -9.41 14.12
CA ILE A 199 1.39 -9.45 12.65
C ILE A 199 2.83 -9.25 12.16
N ILE A 200 3.19 -9.89 11.05
CA ILE A 200 4.57 -9.89 10.53
C ILE A 200 4.69 -9.29 9.14
N ALA A 201 3.55 -9.01 8.48
CA ALA A 201 3.52 -8.39 7.17
C ALA A 201 2.25 -7.55 7.01
N SER A 202 2.37 -6.47 6.25
CA SER A 202 1.22 -5.69 5.82
C SER A 202 1.33 -5.31 4.35
N SER A 203 0.22 -4.95 3.71
CA SER A 203 0.24 -4.44 2.35
C SER A 203 -0.70 -3.25 2.21
N ASN A 204 -0.30 -2.25 1.43
CA ASN A 204 -1.13 -1.10 1.14
C ASN A 204 -1.15 -0.72 -0.33
N CYS A 205 -2.20 -0.01 -0.75
CA CYS A 205 -2.26 0.55 -2.10
C CYS A 205 -1.11 1.53 -2.30
N LYS A 206 -0.69 1.77 -3.53
CA LYS A 206 0.33 2.79 -3.80
C LYS A 206 -0.20 4.22 -3.56
N ASP A 207 -0.33 4.98 -4.63
CA ASP A 207 -0.91 6.31 -4.63
C ASP A 207 -2.15 6.22 -5.52
N GLN A 208 -3.22 6.86 -5.08
CA GLN A 208 -4.51 6.79 -5.71
C GLN A 208 -5.15 8.17 -5.61
N TYR A 209 -5.47 8.77 -6.77
CA TYR A 209 -6.03 10.12 -6.83
C TYR A 209 -7.52 10.05 -7.13
N GLY A 210 -8.35 10.58 -6.22
CA GLY A 210 -9.79 10.77 -6.44
C GLY A 210 -10.59 9.49 -6.70
N THR A 211 -10.09 8.32 -6.30
CA THR A 211 -10.84 7.07 -6.43
C THR A 211 -11.54 6.76 -5.11
N ASP A 212 -12.77 6.23 -5.19
CA ASP A 212 -13.53 5.82 -4.02
C ASP A 212 -13.66 6.93 -2.94
N GLY A 213 -13.72 8.18 -3.39
CA GLY A 213 -13.97 9.34 -2.53
C GLY A 213 -12.80 9.75 -1.64
N TYR A 214 -11.57 9.31 -1.94
CA TYR A 214 -10.36 9.73 -1.22
C TYR A 214 -9.13 9.85 -2.13
N THR A 215 -8.08 10.48 -1.59
CA THR A 215 -6.76 10.57 -2.23
C THR A 215 -5.70 10.07 -1.27
N LEU A 216 -4.87 9.15 -1.73
CA LEU A 216 -3.68 8.66 -1.06
C LEU A 216 -2.47 9.05 -1.90
N TRP A 217 -1.55 9.84 -1.36
CA TRP A 217 -0.41 10.34 -2.12
C TRP A 217 0.83 10.52 -1.26
N GLY A 218 2.00 10.29 -1.85
CA GLY A 218 3.30 10.56 -1.23
C GLY A 218 3.85 9.41 -0.40
N GLY A 219 3.40 8.18 -0.64
CA GLY A 219 3.96 6.99 0.02
C GLY A 219 5.29 6.56 -0.59
N TYR A 220 5.93 5.56 0.02
CA TYR A 220 7.12 4.94 -0.55
C TYR A 220 6.86 4.40 -1.97
N TRP A 221 7.85 4.58 -2.85
CA TRP A 221 7.64 4.45 -4.29
C TRP A 221 7.30 3.03 -4.76
N ASN A 222 7.99 1.99 -4.27
CA ASN A 222 7.77 0.61 -4.69
C ASN A 222 8.37 -0.38 -3.68
N GLN A 223 8.05 -1.67 -3.79
CA GLN A 223 8.56 -2.75 -2.95
C GLN A 223 8.08 -2.65 -1.48
N ALA A 224 8.81 -3.30 -0.57
CA ALA A 224 8.56 -3.26 0.85
C ALA A 224 9.36 -2.15 1.54
N TYR A 225 8.81 -1.61 2.61
CA TYR A 225 9.48 -0.66 3.49
C TYR A 225 8.99 -0.88 4.91
N TYR A 226 9.78 -0.46 5.89
CA TYR A 226 9.32 -0.38 7.27
C TYR A 226 8.80 1.02 7.54
N PRO A 227 7.52 1.17 7.95
CA PRO A 227 6.92 2.48 8.10
C PRO A 227 7.31 3.15 9.42
N SER A 228 7.18 4.47 9.45
CA SER A 228 7.33 5.29 10.65
C SER A 228 6.13 5.16 11.58
N LYS A 229 6.38 5.21 12.90
CA LYS A 229 5.35 5.36 13.94
C LYS A 229 4.52 6.65 13.81
N ILE A 230 5.00 7.64 13.06
CA ILE A 230 4.31 8.93 12.85
C ILE A 230 3.31 8.84 11.68
N ASN A 231 3.74 8.26 10.57
CA ASN A 231 2.91 8.13 9.36
C ASN A 231 3.31 6.84 8.64
N SER A 232 2.33 5.95 8.44
CA SER A 232 2.55 4.65 7.82
C SER A 232 2.92 4.72 6.35
N TYR A 233 2.71 5.86 5.67
CA TYR A 233 3.14 6.07 4.28
C TYR A 233 4.64 6.41 4.16
N MET A 234 5.27 6.81 5.26
CA MET A 234 6.65 7.25 5.29
C MET A 234 7.56 6.12 5.79
N PRO A 235 8.66 5.80 5.08
CA PRO A 235 9.70 4.94 5.64
C PRO A 235 10.31 5.52 6.91
N ALA A 236 10.47 4.69 7.93
CA ALA A 236 11.18 5.08 9.14
C ALA A 236 12.63 5.46 8.81
N GLN A 237 13.10 6.57 9.38
CA GLN A 237 14.49 7.02 9.22
C GLN A 237 15.43 6.37 10.26
N HIS A 238 14.87 5.94 11.38
CA HIS A 238 15.58 5.31 12.51
C HIS A 238 14.76 4.16 13.08
N GLU A 239 15.45 3.11 13.54
CA GLU A 239 14.83 1.88 14.07
C GLU A 239 13.91 2.15 15.27
N GLU A 240 14.29 3.07 16.17
CA GLU A 240 13.48 3.48 17.33
C GLU A 240 12.08 4.02 16.95
N ASN A 241 11.96 4.63 15.78
CA ASN A 241 10.74 5.23 15.24
C ASN A 241 10.08 4.33 14.18
N GLN A 242 10.57 3.11 14.03
CA GLN A 242 10.07 2.13 13.07
C GLN A 242 8.94 1.31 13.67
N ILE A 243 7.90 1.08 12.87
CA ILE A 243 6.97 -0.04 13.12
C ILE A 243 7.63 -1.27 12.48
N PRO A 244 7.98 -2.32 13.25
CA PRO A 244 8.73 -3.47 12.77
C PRO A 244 7.83 -4.47 12.01
N VAL A 245 7.05 -3.96 11.07
CA VAL A 245 6.22 -4.72 10.13
C VAL A 245 6.51 -4.18 8.74
N PRO A 246 7.06 -4.98 7.81
CA PRO A 246 7.23 -4.56 6.44
C PRO A 246 5.87 -4.34 5.78
N VAL A 247 5.73 -3.19 5.10
CA VAL A 247 4.56 -2.86 4.29
C VAL A 247 4.92 -3.03 2.83
N PHE A 248 4.27 -3.98 2.16
CA PHE A 248 4.42 -4.25 0.73
C PHE A 248 3.46 -3.37 -0.08
N ARG A 249 4.00 -2.59 -1.02
CA ARG A 249 3.17 -1.79 -1.94
C ARG A 249 2.47 -2.71 -2.95
N MET A 250 1.14 -2.67 -2.97
CA MET A 250 0.31 -3.39 -3.94
C MET A 250 0.26 -2.62 -5.28
N LEU A 251 -0.06 -3.35 -6.35
CA LEU A 251 -0.26 -2.83 -7.72
C LEU A 251 1.03 -2.24 -8.30
N GLY A 252 1.85 -3.12 -8.88
CA GLY A 252 3.07 -2.72 -9.58
C GLY A 252 2.78 -1.68 -10.65
N SER A 253 3.50 -0.57 -10.61
CA SER A 253 3.30 0.53 -11.56
C SER A 253 4.30 0.43 -12.70
N ASP A 254 3.83 0.74 -13.91
CA ASP A 254 4.72 1.00 -15.03
C ASP A 254 5.49 2.30 -14.75
N PRO A 255 6.83 2.25 -14.59
CA PRO A 255 7.63 3.41 -14.21
C PRO A 255 7.63 4.53 -15.25
N ILE A 256 7.26 4.24 -16.51
CA ILE A 256 7.19 5.21 -17.60
C ILE A 256 5.79 5.81 -17.66
N ARG A 257 4.74 4.99 -17.58
CA ARG A 257 3.36 5.42 -17.82
C ARG A 257 2.68 6.06 -16.61
N GLN A 258 3.24 5.91 -15.42
CA GLN A 258 2.60 6.40 -14.19
C GLN A 258 2.70 7.92 -14.00
N TYR A 259 3.70 8.59 -14.58
CA TYR A 259 3.98 9.99 -14.24
C TYR A 259 2.94 10.98 -14.79
N ASP A 260 2.29 10.62 -15.91
CA ASP A 260 1.34 11.48 -16.63
C ASP A 260 -0.14 11.06 -16.41
N ALA A 261 -0.38 10.07 -15.54
CA ALA A 261 -1.69 9.48 -15.31
C ALA A 261 -2.40 10.06 -14.07
#